data_AF-A0A3B6TJV6-F1
#
_entry.id   AF-A0A3B6TJV6-F1
#
_cell.length_a   1.000
_cell.length_b   1.000
_cell.length_c   1.000
_cell.angle_alpha   90.00
_cell.angle_beta   90.00
_cell.angle_gamma   90.00
#
_symmetry.space_group_name_H-M   'P 1'
#
loop_
_entity.id
_entity.type
_entity.pdbx_description
1 polymer ?
#
loop_
_entity_poly.entity_id
_entity_poly.type
_entity_poly.pdbx_seq_one_letter_code
_entity_poly.pdbx_strand_id
1 'polypeptide(L)'
;MILSVLSSPALVSSLMVVRAKNPVHSVLFPILVFCDTSGLLILLGLDFSAMIFPVVHIGAIAVSFLFMVMMFNIQIAEIHEEVLCYLPVSGIMD
;
A
#
# COMPACT_ATOMS: atom_id res chain seq x y z
N MET A 1 7.74 16.86 -21.96
CA MET A 1 8.27 17.64 -20.81
C MET A 1 7.40 17.49 -19.56
N ILE A 2 6.08 17.70 -19.63
CA ILE A 2 5.18 17.58 -18.47
C ILE A 2 4.99 16.11 -18.02
N LEU A 3 4.87 15.17 -18.97
CA LEU A 3 4.74 13.72 -18.68
C LEU A 3 5.94 13.12 -17.91
N SER A 4 7.17 13.56 -18.23
CA SER A 4 8.40 13.08 -17.56
C SER A 4 8.56 13.61 -16.14
N VAL A 5 8.00 14.80 -15.84
CA VAL A 5 8.04 15.41 -14.50
C VAL A 5 7.07 14.72 -13.54
N LEU A 6 5.92 14.22 -14.04
CA LEU A 6 4.93 13.52 -13.20
C LEU A 6 5.29 12.04 -12.98
N SER A 7 6.05 11.42 -13.89
CA SER A 7 6.43 10.00 -13.78
C SER A 7 7.56 9.74 -12.77
N SER A 8 8.46 10.72 -12.55
CA SER A 8 9.56 10.56 -11.58
C SER A 8 9.11 10.46 -10.11
N PRO A 9 8.15 11.26 -9.58
CA PRO A 9 7.65 11.06 -8.22
C PRO A 9 6.83 9.78 -8.06
N ALA A 10 6.11 9.32 -9.08
CA ALA A 10 5.37 8.06 -9.03
C ALA A 10 6.31 6.85 -8.86
N LEU A 11 7.47 6.85 -9.56
CA LEU A 11 8.49 5.82 -9.41
C LEU A 11 9.17 5.86 -8.04
N VAL A 12 9.48 7.06 -7.53
CA VAL A 12 10.08 7.23 -6.19
C VAL A 12 9.09 6.82 -5.09
N SER A 13 7.81 7.19 -5.23
CA SER A 13 6.72 6.78 -4.33
C SER A 13 6.55 5.27 -4.33
N SER A 14 6.52 4.63 -5.52
CA SER A 14 6.42 3.18 -5.70
C SER A 14 7.56 2.41 -5.03
N LEU A 15 8.81 2.89 -5.19
CA LEU A 15 9.99 2.32 -4.53
C LEU A 15 9.97 2.47 -3.00
N MET A 16 9.36 3.54 -2.49
CA MET A 16 9.26 3.78 -1.05
C MET A 16 8.15 2.94 -0.39
N VAL A 17 7.13 2.49 -1.14
CA VAL A 17 6.09 1.55 -0.69
C VAL A 17 6.69 0.23 -0.26
N VAL A 18 7.56 -0.33 -1.09
CA VAL A 18 8.16 -1.66 -0.89
C VAL A 18 9.11 -1.67 0.31
N ARG A 19 9.62 -0.50 0.73
CA ARG A 19 10.54 -0.34 1.87
C ARG A 19 9.84 -0.19 3.23
N ALA A 20 8.52 0.00 3.27
CA ALA A 20 7.82 0.27 4.53
C ALA A 20 7.59 -1.02 5.34
N LYS A 21 8.27 -1.14 6.49
CA LYS A 21 8.13 -2.27 7.44
C LYS A 21 6.74 -2.37 8.10
N ASN A 22 5.93 -1.31 8.06
CA ASN A 22 4.57 -1.32 8.59
C ASN A 22 3.56 -1.64 7.46
N PRO A 23 2.82 -2.75 7.53
CA PRO A 23 1.92 -3.20 6.47
C PRO A 23 0.80 -2.19 6.17
N VAL A 24 0.36 -1.40 7.17
CA VAL A 24 -0.58 -0.29 6.97
C VAL A 24 -0.01 0.77 6.02
N HIS A 25 1.27 1.09 6.15
CA HIS A 25 1.91 2.11 5.33
C HIS A 25 2.15 1.64 3.88
N SER A 26 2.31 0.32 3.69
CA SER A 26 2.43 -0.32 2.37
C SER A 26 1.13 -0.21 1.56
N VAL A 27 -0.04 -0.11 2.21
CA VAL A 27 -1.33 0.07 1.53
C VAL A 27 -1.65 1.52 1.18
N LEU A 28 -1.14 2.48 1.95
CA LEU A 28 -1.46 3.90 1.74
C LEU A 28 -0.78 4.48 0.48
N PHE A 29 0.41 4.02 0.13
CA PHE A 29 1.13 4.56 -1.04
C PHE A 29 0.54 4.18 -2.42
N PRO A 30 -0.04 2.99 -2.65
CA PRO A 30 -0.79 2.68 -3.87
C PRO A 30 -1.84 3.75 -4.23
N ILE A 31 -2.49 4.34 -3.22
CA ILE A 31 -3.50 5.40 -3.42
C ILE A 31 -2.86 6.64 -4.06
N LEU A 32 -1.67 7.03 -3.61
CA LEU A 32 -0.92 8.16 -4.19
C LEU A 32 -0.52 7.88 -5.65
N VAL A 33 0.01 6.68 -5.94
CA VAL A 33 0.39 6.27 -7.30
C VAL A 33 -0.80 6.28 -8.26
N PHE A 34 -1.97 5.83 -7.83
CA PHE A 34 -3.18 5.89 -8.66
C PHE A 34 -3.68 7.31 -8.89
N CYS A 35 -3.48 8.23 -7.93
CA CYS A 35 -3.80 9.64 -8.09
C CYS A 35 -2.90 10.29 -9.16
N ASP A 36 -1.58 10.06 -9.10
CA ASP A 36 -0.62 10.52 -10.12
C ASP A 36 -0.95 9.94 -11.51
N THR A 37 -1.35 8.67 -11.57
CA THR A 37 -1.72 7.99 -12.82
C THR A 37 -3.02 8.55 -13.42
N SER A 38 -4.02 8.88 -12.58
CA SER A 38 -5.24 9.55 -13.02
C SER A 38 -4.94 10.95 -13.58
N GLY A 39 -4.08 11.73 -12.91
CA GLY A 39 -3.61 13.03 -13.40
C GLY A 39 -2.88 12.94 -14.75
N LEU A 40 -2.09 11.89 -14.95
CA LEU A 40 -1.42 11.61 -16.23
C LEU A 40 -2.44 11.27 -17.33
N LEU A 41 -3.51 10.56 -16.99
CA LEU A 41 -4.57 10.19 -17.92
C LEU A 41 -5.40 11.39 -18.39
N ILE A 42 -5.67 12.34 -17.49
CA ILE A 42 -6.30 13.64 -17.82
C ILE A 42 -5.42 14.39 -18.83
N LEU A 43 -4.10 14.44 -18.59
CA LEU A 43 -3.17 15.14 -19.46
C LEU A 43 -3.04 14.50 -20.85
N LEU A 44 -3.27 13.18 -20.94
CA LEU A 44 -3.28 12.43 -22.21
C LEU A 44 -4.58 12.61 -23.00
N GLY A 45 -5.58 13.31 -22.45
CA GLY A 45 -6.88 13.56 -23.09
C GLY A 45 -7.87 12.40 -22.95
N LEU A 46 -7.65 11.48 -22.01
CA LEU A 46 -8.52 10.34 -21.73
C LEU A 46 -9.54 10.67 -20.63
N ASP A 47 -10.48 11.57 -20.93
CA ASP A 47 -11.48 12.09 -19.97
C ASP A 47 -12.29 10.98 -19.28
N PHE A 48 -12.82 10.03 -20.05
CA PHE A 48 -13.71 9.00 -19.50
C PHE A 48 -12.96 8.01 -18.61
N SER A 49 -11.76 7.61 -19.04
CA SER A 49 -10.93 6.68 -18.29
C SER A 49 -10.34 7.36 -17.05
N ALA A 50 -10.03 8.65 -17.10
CA ALA A 50 -9.51 9.41 -15.97
C ALA A 50 -10.51 9.51 -14.80
N MET A 51 -11.81 9.58 -15.12
CA MET A 51 -12.89 9.63 -14.14
C MET A 51 -13.17 8.26 -13.51
N ILE A 52 -13.14 7.18 -14.30
CA ILE A 52 -13.44 5.82 -13.80
C ILE A 52 -12.25 5.22 -13.03
N PHE A 53 -11.02 5.60 -13.37
CA PHE A 53 -9.81 4.98 -12.85
C PHE A 53 -9.66 5.13 -11.32
N PRO A 54 -9.82 6.33 -10.71
CA PRO A 54 -9.82 6.49 -9.26
C PRO A 54 -10.97 5.75 -8.58
N VAL A 55 -12.17 5.75 -9.18
CA VAL A 55 -13.35 5.10 -8.60
C VAL A 55 -13.13 3.61 -8.43
N VAL A 56 -12.59 2.93 -9.44
CA VAL A 56 -12.35 1.48 -9.37
C VAL A 56 -11.09 1.17 -8.58
N HIS A 57 -9.98 1.89 -8.80
CA HIS A 57 -8.70 1.54 -8.19
C HIS A 57 -8.60 1.97 -6.74
N ILE A 58 -9.03 3.20 -6.41
CA ILE A 58 -9.02 3.69 -5.02
C ILE A 58 -10.28 3.21 -4.29
N GLY A 59 -11.45 3.33 -4.92
CA GLY A 59 -12.73 3.02 -4.28
C GLY A 59 -12.99 1.54 -4.06
N ALA A 60 -12.69 0.67 -5.04
CA ALA A 60 -12.91 -0.77 -4.91
C ALA A 60 -11.64 -1.49 -4.44
N ILE A 61 -10.55 -1.41 -5.23
CA ILE A 61 -9.37 -2.27 -5.02
C ILE A 61 -8.62 -1.87 -3.74
N ALA A 62 -8.27 -0.59 -3.58
CA ALA A 62 -7.47 -0.14 -2.43
C ALA A 62 -8.22 -0.28 -1.10
N VAL A 63 -9.53 -0.01 -1.07
CA VAL A 63 -10.35 -0.20 0.14
C VAL A 63 -10.50 -1.68 0.50
N SER A 64 -10.71 -2.58 -0.47
CA SER A 64 -10.71 -4.02 -0.21
C SER A 64 -9.35 -4.50 0.32
N PHE A 65 -8.25 -3.95 -0.21
CA PHE A 65 -6.91 -4.29 0.27
C PHE A 65 -6.63 -3.73 1.67
N LEU A 66 -7.07 -2.51 1.98
CA LEU A 66 -7.02 -1.95 3.33
C LEU A 66 -7.74 -2.86 4.34
N PHE A 67 -8.92 -3.35 3.98
CA PHE A 67 -9.69 -4.24 4.85
C PHE A 67 -8.96 -5.58 5.09
N MET A 68 -8.45 -6.20 4.01
CA MET A 68 -7.70 -7.45 4.09
C MET A 68 -6.43 -7.29 4.94
N VAL A 69 -5.66 -6.23 4.71
CA VAL A 69 -4.39 -5.99 5.41
C VAL A 69 -4.61 -5.64 6.87
N MET A 70 -5.66 -4.88 7.21
CA MET A 70 -5.93 -4.51 8.60
C MET A 70 -6.28 -5.75 9.45
N MET A 71 -7.09 -6.67 8.93
CA MET A 71 -7.37 -7.95 9.61
C MET A 71 -6.11 -8.81 9.76
N PHE A 72 -5.25 -8.86 8.75
CA PHE A 72 -4.02 -9.66 8.78
C PHE A 72 -2.92 -9.06 9.66
N ASN A 73 -2.79 -7.73 9.69
CA ASN A 73 -1.80 -7.03 10.54
C ASN A 73 -2.02 -7.31 12.03
N ILE A 74 -3.28 -7.43 12.47
CA ILE A 74 -3.61 -7.75 13.87
C ILE A 74 -3.08 -9.15 14.25
N GLN A 75 -3.24 -10.14 13.37
CA GLN A 75 -2.73 -11.49 13.62
C GLN A 75 -1.20 -11.52 13.75
N ILE A 76 -0.46 -10.81 12.90
CA ILE A 76 1.03 -10.79 12.99
C ILE A 76 1.50 -10.20 14.32
N ALA A 77 0.83 -9.16 14.83
CA ALA A 77 1.18 -8.55 16.11
C ALA A 77 0.91 -9.51 17.29
N GLU A 78 -0.21 -10.25 17.27
CA GLU A 78 -0.53 -11.26 18.30
C GLU A 78 0.45 -12.44 18.30
N ILE A 79 0.83 -12.96 17.12
CA ILE A 79 1.75 -14.11 17.02
C ILE A 79 3.14 -13.75 17.58
N HIS A 80 3.58 -12.50 17.41
CA HIS A 80 4.90 -12.08 17.90
C HIS A 80 4.93 -11.91 19.44
N GLU A 81 3.81 -11.55 20.07
CA GLU A 81 3.68 -11.55 21.54
C GLU A 81 3.64 -12.97 22.11
N GLU A 82 2.93 -13.89 21.44
CA GLU A 82 2.86 -15.30 21.88
C GLU A 82 4.21 -16.02 21.72
N VAL A 83 4.94 -15.77 20.62
CA VAL A 83 6.30 -16.32 20.39
C VAL A 83 7.34 -15.75 21.36
N LEU A 84 7.25 -14.46 21.71
CA LEU A 84 8.10 -13.86 22.74
C LEU A 84 7.81 -14.42 24.13
N CYS A 85 6.57 -14.82 24.42
CA CYS A 85 6.21 -15.49 25.68
C CYS A 85 6.57 -17.00 25.70
N TYR A 86 6.68 -17.67 24.55
CA TYR A 86 7.15 -19.06 24.47
C TYR A 86 8.67 -19.22 24.55
N LEU A 87 9.44 -18.22 24.09
CA LEU A 87 10.91 -18.19 24.18
C LEU A 87 11.49 -18.33 25.61
N PRO A 88 10.98 -17.64 26.65
CA PRO A 88 11.50 -17.80 28.00
C PRO A 88 11.23 -19.18 28.58
N VAL A 89 10.16 -19.88 28.17
CA VAL A 89 9.82 -21.22 28.66
C VAL A 89 10.73 -22.30 28.08
N SER A 90 11.18 -22.16 26.82
CA SER A 90 12.12 -23.08 26.19
C SER A 90 13.50 -23.06 26.86
N GLY A 91 13.92 -21.94 27.45
CA GLY A 91 15.25 -21.80 28.07
C GLY A 91 15.36 -22.32 29.51
N ILE A 92 14.24 -22.75 30.12
CA ILE A 92 14.22 -23.28 31.49
C ILE A 92 14.17 -24.82 31.51
N MET A 93 14.06 -25.46 30.33
CA MET A 93 13.93 -26.92 30.20
C MET A 93 15.16 -27.60 29.58
N ASP A 94 16.26 -26.87 29.35
CA ASP A 94 17.61 -27.42 29.05
C ASP A 94 18.52 -27.36 30.29
#